data_AF-A0A0Q0EFE8-F1
#
_entry.id   AF-A0A0Q0EFE8-F1
#
_cell.length_a   1.000
_cell.length_b   1.000
_cell.length_c   1.000
_cell.angle_alpha   90.00
_cell.angle_beta   90.00
_cell.angle_gamma   90.00
#
_symmetry.space_group_name_H-M   'P 1'
#
loop_
_entity.id
_entity.type
_entity.pdbx_description
1 polymer ?
#
loop_
_entity_poly.entity_id
_entity_poly.type
_entity_poly.pdbx_seq_one_letter_code
_entity_poly.pdbx_strand_id
1 'polypeptide(L)'
;MVPTHFIVLDKLPLTANGKLDRKALPAPDASQLQAAFVAPQGELEQQLAAIWADVLKIGQVGRSDNFFELGGHSLLAVQMLVRVREQFQREVGLKDLFEQPVLADFCAALQEKNGESDHALDELTKSLEALKRLSAEEIDNLIA
;
A
#
# COMPACT_ATOMS: atom_id res chain seq x y z
N MET A 1 -0.14 7.50 19.47
CA MET A 1 0.19 6.11 19.83
C MET A 1 -1.11 5.34 19.89
N VAL A 2 -1.31 4.35 19.02
CA VAL A 2 -2.50 3.49 18.97
C VAL A 2 -2.02 2.05 19.14
N PRO A 3 -2.53 1.27 20.12
CA PRO A 3 -2.17 -0.14 20.29
C PRO A 3 -2.64 -0.98 19.10
N THR A 4 -1.83 -1.95 18.68
CA THR A 4 -2.20 -2.90 17.61
C THR A 4 -3.08 -4.05 18.10
N HIS A 5 -3.09 -4.32 19.41
CA HIS A 5 -3.82 -5.44 19.99
C HIS A 5 -4.48 -5.04 21.32
N PHE A 6 -5.70 -5.52 21.52
CA PHE A 6 -6.41 -5.43 22.79
C PHE A 6 -6.79 -6.84 23.24
N ILE A 7 -6.43 -7.19 24.48
CA ILE A 7 -6.80 -8.46 25.09
C ILE A 7 -7.61 -8.15 26.33
N VAL A 8 -8.84 -8.67 26.39
CA VAL A 8 -9.69 -8.53 27.57
C VAL A 8 -9.29 -9.61 28.58
N LEU A 9 -9.02 -9.19 29.81
CA LEU A 9 -8.71 -10.06 30.93
C LEU A 9 -9.71 -9.81 32.04
N ASP A 10 -10.27 -10.86 32.62
CA ASP A 10 -11.14 -10.73 33.79
C ASP A 10 -10.39 -10.18 35.01
N LYS A 11 -9.10 -10.48 35.11
CA LYS A 11 -8.22 -10.00 36.18
C LYS A 11 -6.79 -9.84 35.69
N LEU A 12 -6.14 -8.77 36.13
CA LEU A 12 -4.72 -8.55 35.88
C LEU A 12 -3.86 -9.51 36.72
N PRO A 13 -2.85 -10.17 36.12
CA PRO A 13 -1.92 -11.00 36.88
C PRO A 13 -1.05 -10.13 37.77
N LEU A 14 -0.97 -10.46 39.05
CA LEU A 14 -0.16 -9.73 40.03
C LEU A 14 0.92 -10.65 40.61
N THR A 15 2.10 -10.09 40.83
CA THR A 15 3.17 -10.68 41.64
C THR A 15 2.73 -10.86 43.10
N ALA A 16 3.49 -11.62 43.88
CA ALA A 16 3.25 -11.81 45.33
C ALA A 16 3.18 -10.48 46.11
N ASN A 17 3.84 -9.43 45.62
CA ASN A 17 3.84 -8.09 46.22
C ASN A 17 2.72 -7.18 45.68
N GLY A 18 1.76 -7.72 44.92
CA GLY A 18 0.61 -6.97 44.40
C GLY A 18 0.89 -6.08 43.19
N LYS A 19 2.11 -6.10 42.62
CA LYS A 19 2.43 -5.39 41.37
C LYS A 19 2.04 -6.20 40.14
N LEU A 20 1.70 -5.55 39.03
CA LEU A 20 1.44 -6.20 37.73
C LEU A 20 2.61 -7.11 37.33
N ASP A 21 2.32 -8.38 37.09
CA ASP A 21 3.26 -9.34 36.53
C ASP A 21 3.17 -9.32 35.00
N ARG A 22 4.05 -8.53 34.38
CA ARG A 22 4.10 -8.39 32.91
C ARG A 22 4.49 -9.68 32.18
N LYS A 23 5.20 -10.60 32.83
CA LYS A 23 5.61 -11.87 32.23
C LYS A 23 4.47 -12.88 32.20
N ALA A 24 3.52 -12.75 33.12
CA ALA A 24 2.31 -13.56 33.17
C ALA A 24 1.17 -13.01 32.29
N LEU A 25 1.36 -11.88 31.61
CA LEU A 25 0.39 -11.41 30.62
C LEU A 25 0.37 -12.38 29.44
N PRO A 26 -0.82 -12.80 28.98
CA PRO A 26 -0.91 -13.66 27.80
C PRO A 26 -0.38 -12.92 26.57
N ALA A 27 0.33 -13.65 25.72
CA ALA A 27 0.69 -13.14 24.40
C ALA A 27 -0.57 -13.08 23.51
N PRO A 28 -0.69 -12.10 22.60
CA PRO A 28 -1.72 -12.11 21.58
C PRO A 28 -1.64 -13.41 20.78
N ASP A 29 -2.79 -14.06 20.56
CA ASP A 29 -2.84 -15.25 19.72
C ASP A 29 -2.71 -14.84 18.24
N ALA A 30 -1.51 -15.00 17.70
CA ALA A 30 -1.22 -14.66 16.31
C ALA A 30 -2.03 -15.48 15.30
N SER A 31 -2.54 -16.65 15.70
CA SER A 31 -3.31 -17.54 14.82
C SER A 31 -4.76 -17.07 14.61
N GLN A 32 -5.33 -16.35 15.58
CA GLN A 32 -6.66 -15.74 15.44
C GLN A 32 -6.65 -14.46 14.60
N LEU A 33 -5.47 -13.89 14.34
CA LEU A 33 -5.30 -12.66 13.57
C LEU A 33 -5.22 -12.90 12.06
N GLN A 34 -4.88 -14.12 11.64
CA GLN A 34 -4.73 -14.43 10.22
C GLN A 34 -6.09 -14.78 9.65
N ALA A 35 -6.70 -13.81 8.96
CA ALA A 35 -7.75 -14.10 8.00
C ALA A 35 -7.31 -15.26 7.08
N ALA A 36 -8.27 -16.10 6.66
CA ALA A 36 -7.97 -17.21 5.78
C ALA A 36 -7.13 -16.72 4.58
N PHE A 37 -5.99 -17.36 4.34
CA PHE A 37 -5.08 -16.93 3.28
C PHE A 37 -5.81 -16.92 1.92
N VAL A 38 -5.85 -15.75 1.30
CA VAL A 38 -6.33 -15.56 -0.08
C VAL A 38 -5.17 -15.06 -0.91
N ALA A 39 -4.83 -15.77 -1.98
CA ALA A 39 -3.71 -15.39 -2.84
C ALA A 39 -3.95 -14.01 -3.51
N PRO A 40 -2.90 -13.17 -3.64
CA PRO A 40 -2.92 -11.95 -4.46
C PRO A 40 -3.37 -12.25 -5.90
N GLN A 41 -4.20 -11.37 -6.46
CA GLN A 41 -4.77 -11.51 -7.80
C GLN A 41 -4.25 -10.44 -8.76
N GLY A 42 -3.90 -10.88 -9.97
CA GLY A 42 -3.33 -10.01 -10.98
C GLY A 42 -1.87 -9.64 -10.70
N GLU A 43 -1.23 -9.05 -11.70
CA GLU A 43 0.20 -8.76 -11.66
C GLU A 43 0.58 -7.71 -10.60
N LEU A 44 -0.24 -6.66 -10.47
CA LEU A 44 0.04 -5.56 -9.55
C LEU A 44 0.02 -6.01 -8.08
N GLU A 45 -1.00 -6.79 -7.68
CA GLU A 45 -1.06 -7.30 -6.30
C GLU A 45 0.07 -8.29 -6.01
N GLN A 46 0.44 -9.14 -6.97
CA GLN A 46 1.52 -10.11 -6.78
C GLN A 46 2.87 -9.41 -6.59
N GLN A 47 3.17 -8.41 -7.41
CA GLN A 47 4.40 -7.62 -7.25
C GLN A 47 4.40 -6.84 -5.93
N LEU A 48 3.27 -6.25 -5.56
CA LEU A 48 3.13 -5.52 -4.31
C LEU A 48 3.25 -6.43 -3.08
N ALA A 49 2.64 -7.62 -3.12
CA ALA A 49 2.75 -8.65 -2.09
C ALA A 49 4.21 -9.09 -1.88
N ALA A 50 4.98 -9.23 -2.97
CA ALA A 50 6.40 -9.57 -2.89
C ALA A 50 7.19 -8.46 -2.18
N ILE A 51 6.96 -7.19 -2.52
CA ILE A 51 7.59 -6.05 -1.83
C ILE A 51 7.24 -6.04 -0.35
N TRP A 52 5.97 -6.30 0.00
CA TRP A 52 5.51 -6.36 1.39
C TRP A 52 6.19 -7.49 2.15
N ALA A 53 6.23 -8.70 1.59
CA ALA A 53 6.90 -9.86 2.18
C ALA A 53 8.39 -9.57 2.46
N ASP A 54 9.08 -8.93 1.52
CA ASP A 54 10.49 -8.57 1.64
C ASP A 54 10.76 -7.50 2.70
N VAL A 55 9.87 -6.52 2.83
CA VAL A 55 9.96 -5.45 3.83
C VAL A 55 9.67 -6.00 5.22
N LEU A 56 8.60 -6.79 5.36
CA LEU A 56 8.10 -7.33 6.62
C LEU A 56 8.90 -8.56 7.09
N LYS A 57 9.73 -9.14 6.21
CA LYS A 57 10.52 -10.36 6.46
C LYS A 57 9.64 -11.57 6.81
N ILE A 58 8.56 -11.74 6.04
CA ILE A 58 7.62 -12.85 6.16
C ILE A 58 7.57 -13.66 4.87
N GLY A 59 7.05 -14.89 4.93
CA GLY A 59 7.09 -15.82 3.80
C GLY A 59 6.12 -15.48 2.66
N GLN A 60 4.89 -15.08 2.99
CA GLN A 60 3.86 -14.74 2.00
C GLN A 60 2.89 -13.70 2.57
N VAL A 61 2.32 -12.89 1.67
CA VAL A 61 1.30 -11.89 1.97
C VAL A 61 0.06 -12.24 1.15
N GLY A 62 -1.08 -12.37 1.82
CA GLY A 62 -2.39 -12.56 1.23
C GLY A 62 -3.01 -11.23 0.78
N ARG A 63 -3.98 -11.34 -0.12
CA ARG A 63 -4.76 -10.23 -0.66
C ARG A 63 -5.50 -9.42 0.40
N SER A 64 -5.97 -10.10 1.44
CA SER A 64 -6.75 -9.51 2.54
C SER A 64 -5.90 -9.16 3.76
N ASP A 65 -4.57 -9.30 3.67
CA ASP A 65 -3.69 -9.03 4.80
C ASP A 65 -3.51 -7.52 5.00
N ASN A 66 -3.52 -7.11 6.27
CA ASN A 66 -3.27 -5.74 6.68
C ASN A 66 -1.79 -5.55 7.01
N PHE A 67 -1.16 -4.53 6.40
CA PHE A 67 0.26 -4.23 6.56
C PHE A 67 0.69 -4.09 8.03
N PHE A 68 -0.12 -3.42 8.84
CA PHE A 68 0.20 -3.11 10.24
C PHE A 68 -0.07 -4.29 11.17
N GLU A 69 -1.04 -5.14 10.84
CA GLU A 69 -1.32 -6.38 11.57
C GLU A 69 -0.22 -7.43 11.33
N LEU A 70 0.40 -7.41 10.14
CA LEU A 70 1.58 -8.20 9.83
C LEU A 70 2.88 -7.70 10.50
N GLY A 71 2.80 -6.69 11.38
CA GLY A 71 3.95 -6.12 12.08
C GLY A 71 4.59 -4.91 11.39
N GLY A 72 3.97 -4.39 10.33
CA GLY A 72 4.38 -3.16 9.68
C GLY A 72 4.29 -1.95 10.60
N HIS A 73 5.20 -0.99 10.41
CA HIS A 73 5.21 0.29 11.12
C HIS A 73 5.76 1.40 10.22
N SER A 74 5.74 2.65 10.68
CA SER A 74 6.02 3.82 9.83
C SER A 74 7.35 3.75 9.07
N LEU A 75 8.44 3.31 9.71
CA LEU A 75 9.73 3.15 9.02
C LEU A 75 9.69 2.07 7.92
N LEU A 76 9.08 0.91 8.19
CA LEU A 76 8.90 -0.14 7.19
C LEU A 76 7.97 0.32 6.06
N ALA A 77 6.91 1.05 6.38
CA ALA A 77 6.01 1.65 5.41
C ALA A 77 6.75 2.63 4.48
N VAL A 78 7.60 3.50 5.03
CA VAL A 78 8.42 4.42 4.23
C VAL A 78 9.37 3.64 3.31
N GLN A 79 10.03 2.59 3.80
CA GLN A 79 10.89 1.74 2.97
C GLN A 79 10.12 1.02 1.85
N MET A 80 8.92 0.51 2.16
CA MET A 80 8.03 -0.11 1.18
C MET A 80 7.64 0.90 0.09
N LEU A 81 7.25 2.11 0.48
CA LEU A 81 6.82 3.17 -0.45
C LEU A 81 7.93 3.60 -1.39
N VAL A 82 9.18 3.67 -0.92
CA VAL A 82 10.34 3.96 -1.78
C VAL A 82 10.47 2.89 -2.87
N ARG A 83 10.39 1.61 -2.51
CA ARG A 83 10.46 0.50 -3.48
C ARG A 83 9.29 0.51 -4.47
N VAL A 84 8.08 0.79 -3.99
CA VAL A 84 6.89 0.91 -4.84
C VAL A 84 7.06 2.05 -5.85
N ARG A 85 7.57 3.21 -5.42
CA ARG A 85 7.85 4.33 -6.33
C ARG A 85 8.90 3.99 -7.38
N GLU A 86 9.98 3.31 -6.99
CA GLU A 86 11.04 2.88 -7.92
C GLU A 86 10.54 1.86 -8.95
N GLN A 87 9.71 0.90 -8.53
CA GLN A 87 9.27 -0.20 -9.39
C GLN A 87 8.07 0.17 -10.27
N PHE A 88 7.12 0.94 -9.75
CA PHE A 88 5.88 1.26 -10.46
C PHE A 88 5.84 2.66 -11.05
N GLN A 89 6.81 3.53 -10.73
CA GLN A 89 6.85 4.93 -11.14
C GLN A 89 5.60 5.72 -10.74
N ARG A 90 4.92 5.30 -9.66
CA ARG A 90 3.70 5.92 -9.14
C ARG A 90 3.97 6.76 -7.91
N GLU A 91 3.29 7.91 -7.80
CA GLU A 91 3.30 8.69 -6.57
C GLU A 91 2.40 8.05 -5.51
N VAL A 92 3.03 7.58 -4.43
CA VAL A 92 2.33 6.92 -3.33
C VAL A 92 2.75 7.53 -2.01
N GLY A 93 1.79 8.00 -1.24
CA GLY A 93 2.01 8.63 0.06
C GLY A 93 1.85 7.66 1.22
N LEU A 94 2.45 8.00 2.37
CA LEU A 94 2.24 7.25 3.61
C LEU A 94 0.78 7.27 4.04
N LYS A 95 0.08 8.38 3.78
CA LYS A 95 -1.35 8.53 4.03
C LYS A 95 -2.18 7.44 3.33
N ASP A 96 -1.84 7.10 2.09
CA ASP A 96 -2.59 6.12 1.28
C ASP A 96 -2.56 4.73 1.93
N LEU A 97 -1.41 4.34 2.48
CA LEU A 97 -1.28 3.06 3.20
C LEU A 97 -2.04 3.07 4.54
N PHE A 98 -2.13 4.21 5.23
CA PHE A 98 -2.90 4.30 6.46
C PHE A 98 -4.41 4.29 6.22
N GLU A 99 -4.86 4.86 5.10
CA GLU A 99 -6.27 4.85 4.70
C GLU A 99 -6.69 3.48 4.16
N GLN A 100 -5.81 2.82 3.40
CA GLN A 100 -6.03 1.51 2.80
C GLN A 100 -4.90 0.55 3.22
N PRO A 101 -4.95 0.00 4.44
CA PRO A 101 -3.86 -0.84 4.97
C PRO A 101 -3.90 -2.29 4.47
N VAL A 102 -4.97 -2.68 3.77
CA VAL A 102 -5.15 -4.02 3.20
C VAL A 102 -4.53 -4.06 1.80
N LEU A 103 -3.82 -5.15 1.47
CA LEU A 103 -3.09 -5.26 0.19
C LEU A 103 -4.00 -4.97 -1.03
N ALA A 104 -5.18 -5.59 -1.11
CA ALA A 104 -6.12 -5.40 -2.21
C ALA A 104 -6.57 -3.93 -2.35
N ASP A 105 -6.95 -3.32 -1.24
CA ASP A 105 -7.51 -1.96 -1.22
C ASP A 105 -6.42 -0.93 -1.54
N PHE A 106 -5.21 -1.14 -1.02
CA PHE A 106 -4.05 -0.34 -1.37
C PHE A 106 -3.73 -0.44 -2.87
N CYS A 107 -3.77 -1.67 -3.42
CA CYS A 107 -3.56 -1.91 -4.84
C CYS A 107 -4.61 -1.20 -5.71
N ALA A 108 -5.89 -1.24 -5.31
CA ALA A 108 -6.97 -0.54 -6.00
C ALA A 108 -6.76 0.99 -5.97
N ALA A 109 -6.43 1.56 -4.81
CA ALA A 109 -6.13 2.99 -4.69
C ALA A 109 -4.94 3.44 -5.56
N LEU A 110 -3.93 2.55 -5.73
CA LEU A 110 -2.81 2.80 -6.65
C LEU A 110 -3.21 2.77 -8.12
N GLN A 111 -4.24 2.02 -8.49
CA GLN A 111 -4.74 1.97 -9.86
C GLN A 111 -5.58 3.20 -10.19
N GLU A 112 -6.44 3.63 -9.28
CA GLU A 112 -7.31 4.81 -9.47
C GLU A 112 -6.50 6.09 -9.70
N LYS A 113 -5.47 6.35 -8.88
CA LYS A 113 -4.58 7.52 -9.05
C LYS A 113 -3.80 7.51 -10.35
N ASN A 114 -3.52 6.33 -10.89
CA ASN A 114 -2.84 6.21 -12.17
C ASN A 114 -3.80 6.53 -13.33
N GLY A 115 -5.08 6.16 -13.23
CA GLY A 115 -6.09 6.49 -14.24
C GLY A 115 -6.21 7.99 -14.50
N GLU A 116 -6.09 8.83 -13.45
CA GLU A 116 -6.08 10.29 -13.59
C GLU A 116 -4.82 10.81 -14.30
N SER A 117 -3.65 10.22 -14.02
CA SER A 117 -2.37 10.63 -14.63
C SER A 117 -2.24 10.16 -16.08
N ASP A 118 -2.69 8.95 -16.37
CA ASP A 118 -2.67 8.34 -17.72
C ASP A 118 -3.65 9.08 -18.65
N HIS A 119 -4.82 9.48 -18.14
CA HIS A 119 -5.76 10.32 -18.88
C HIS A 119 -5.19 11.72 -19.17
N ALA A 120 -4.44 12.31 -18.25
CA ALA A 120 -3.79 13.62 -18.46
C ALA A 120 -2.68 13.54 -19.52
N LEU A 121 -1.89 12.47 -19.53
CA LEU A 121 -0.87 12.23 -20.57
C LEU A 121 -1.51 11.99 -21.94
N ASP A 122 -2.61 11.24 -22.01
CA ASP A 122 -3.35 10.99 -23.25
C ASP A 122 -3.97 12.28 -23.82
N GLU A 123 -4.53 13.15 -22.97
CA GLU A 123 -5.00 14.50 -23.33
C GLU A 123 -3.88 15.42 -23.83
N LEU A 124 -2.73 15.43 -23.15
CA LEU A 124 -1.55 16.19 -23.60
C LEU A 124 -1.01 15.68 -24.94
N THR A 125 -1.04 14.35 -25.14
CA THR A 125 -0.60 13.72 -26.39
C THR A 125 -1.52 14.08 -27.55
N LYS A 126 -2.84 14.01 -27.33
CA LYS A 126 -3.85 14.47 -28.29
C LYS A 126 -3.72 15.96 -28.60
N SER A 127 -3.45 16.78 -27.59
CA SER A 127 -3.24 18.23 -27.76
C SER A 127 -1.96 18.53 -28.56
N LEU A 128 -0.87 17.79 -28.32
CA LEU A 128 0.37 17.87 -29.09
C LEU A 128 0.19 17.43 -30.54
N GLU A 129 -0.59 16.37 -30.79
CA GLU A 129 -0.94 15.93 -32.14
C GLU A 129 -1.81 16.96 -32.88
N ALA A 130 -2.78 17.58 -32.18
CA ALA A 130 -3.59 18.65 -32.74
C ALA A 130 -2.74 19.87 -33.14
N LEU A 131 -1.79 20.28 -32.28
CA LEU A 131 -0.84 21.36 -32.57
C LEU A 131 0.06 21.06 -33.78
N LYS A 132 0.51 19.81 -33.92
CA LYS A 132 1.32 19.37 -35.09
C LYS A 132 0.54 19.35 -36.39
N ARG A 133 -0.79 19.16 -36.35
CA ARG A 133 -1.66 19.21 -37.54
C ARG A 133 -1.91 20.65 -37.99
N LEU A 134 -2.06 21.59 -37.06
CA LEU A 134 -2.22 23.01 -37.39
C LEU A 134 -0.94 23.63 -38.00
N SER A 135 0.26 23.14 -37.65
CA SER A 135 1.52 23.70 -38.18
C SER A 135 1.85 23.32 -39.64
N ALA A 136 1.11 22.39 -40.25
CA ALA A 136 1.34 21.98 -41.64
C ALA A 136 0.46 22.74 -42.65
N GLU A 137 -0.73 23.22 -42.25
CA GLU A 137 -1.66 23.90 -43.16
C GLU A 137 -1.34 25.39 -43.37
N GLU A 138 -0.62 26.05 -42.44
CA GLU A 138 -0.26 27.47 -42.57
C GLU A 138 0.95 27.73 -43.48
N ILE A 139 1.79 26.72 -43.74
CA ILE A 139 2.99 26.88 -44.60
C ILE A 139 2.61 26.97 -46.08
N ASP A 140 1.59 26.24 -46.54
CA ASP A 140 1.14 26.28 -47.94
C ASP A 140 0.40 27.59 -48.29
N ASN A 141 -0.20 28.27 -47.30
CA ASN A 141 -0.87 29.56 -47.50
C ASN A 141 0.08 30.77 -47.51
N LEU A 142 1.38 30.59 -47.24
CA LEU A 142 2.38 31.68 -47.25
C LEU A 142 3.22 31.71 -48.55
N ILE A 143 3.02 30.77 -49.47
CA ILE A 143 3.75 30.66 -50.76
C ILE A 143 2.85 30.94 -51.98
N ALA A 144 1.56 31.27 -51.79
CA ALA A 144 0.64 31.65 -52.88
C ALA A 144 0.58 33.17 -53.13
#